data_AF-A0A126ZCR0-F1
#
_entry.id   AF-A0A126ZCR0-F1
#
_cell.length_a   1.000
_cell.length_b   1.000
_cell.length_c   1.000
_cell.angle_alpha   90.00
_cell.angle_beta   90.00
_cell.angle_gamma   90.00
#
_symmetry.space_group_name_H-M   'P 1'
#
loop_
_entity.id
_entity.type
_entity.pdbx_description
1 polymer ?
#
loop_
_entity_poly.entity_id
_entity_poly.type
_entity_poly.pdbx_seq_one_letter_code
_entity_poly.pdbx_strand_id
1 'polypeptide(L)'
;MNRYPVWKYAVIVIVLLVGLIYALPNFFGEAPAVQVSAAKSTVKVDAATQARVDEALKAAGLVPDMQTIDATSLRVRFTTTDDQLKARDVMQRALVPDPADPPYTVALNLVPRSPAWLAALHAYPMYLGLDLRGGVDFMLQVDMKGAIDKKAETFSSDLRSALRDKSIRGSAVNRNGQAIEVSFRDAASLEAARVLVTDQFPDLTPTTAQNGGDFKLTATIKPEAARRLQDAALKQNITTLHNRINELGVAEPVIQQQGLDRIVVQLPGVQDTAKAKDILGRTATLEMRMVDETAEGRAAETGSGPVPFGSEKFLDRTGRAVIVKKQVLVTGENLTDAQPGFDSQSNQPKVDLTMDAKGGRIMRDVSRDNYKKRMAMLIFEKGKGEVLTAPSINGELGNRFQISGSMNVVEANDLALLLRAGSLAAPMEIIQERTIGPSLGADNIKKGFDSVMYGFVAIMVFMCLYYALFGAFSSIALAVNLMLLVAILSMLQATLTLPGIAAMALAIGVAIDSNVLINERVREELRNGASPQAAIHAGYDRAWGTILDANVTTLIAGVALLAFGSGPIRGFAVVHCIGIVTSMFSAVFFSRGLVNLWYGRKKKLKSVSIGTVWRPKTDAAGTALAEAK
;
A
#
# COMPACT_ATOMS: atom_id res chain seq x y z
N MET A 1 22.83 42.07 21.67
CA MET A 1 22.10 42.49 20.45
C MET A 1 21.44 41.25 19.89
N ASN A 2 20.11 41.18 19.84
CA ASN A 2 19.36 39.99 19.42
C ASN A 2 19.56 39.76 17.92
N ARG A 3 20.69 39.22 17.46
CA ARG A 3 20.95 38.96 16.03
C ARG A 3 20.64 37.50 15.74
N TYR A 4 19.60 37.26 14.95
CA TYR A 4 19.34 35.93 14.42
C TYR A 4 20.49 35.57 13.46
N PRO A 5 21.18 34.44 13.67
CA PRO A 5 22.29 34.05 12.81
C PRO A 5 21.86 33.91 11.34
N VAL A 6 22.74 34.30 10.41
CA VAL A 6 22.47 34.25 8.95
C VAL A 6 22.12 32.84 8.49
N TRP A 7 22.79 31.82 9.04
CA TRP A 7 22.48 30.42 8.73
C TRP A 7 21.04 30.04 9.06
N LYS A 8 20.42 30.61 10.11
CA LYS A 8 19.01 30.36 10.43
C LYS A 8 18.08 30.95 9.40
N TYR A 9 18.40 32.14 8.88
CA TYR A 9 17.65 32.73 7.75
C TYR A 9 17.80 31.90 6.48
N ALA A 10 19.00 31.38 6.20
CA ALA A 10 19.21 30.48 5.05
C ALA A 10 18.34 29.23 5.17
N VAL A 11 18.27 28.60 6.35
CA VAL A 11 17.38 27.46 6.61
C VAL A 11 15.91 27.83 6.38
N ILE A 12 15.45 28.99 6.88
CA ILE A 12 14.07 29.46 6.64
C ILE A 12 13.79 29.57 5.14
N VAL A 13 14.68 30.22 4.38
CA VAL A 13 14.47 30.43 2.94
C VAL A 13 14.42 29.10 2.20
N ILE A 14 15.33 28.16 2.50
CA ILE A 14 15.33 26.82 1.88
C ILE A 14 14.03 26.09 2.19
N VAL A 15 13.60 26.07 3.46
CA VAL A 15 12.36 25.41 3.88
C VAL A 15 11.13 26.02 3.23
N LEU A 16 11.09 27.35 3.07
CA LEU A 16 9.99 28.03 2.36
C LEU A 16 9.97 27.71 0.87
N LEU A 17 11.14 27.69 0.20
CA LEU A 17 11.22 27.35 -1.22
C LEU A 17 10.78 25.92 -1.48
N VAL A 18 11.30 24.97 -0.71
CA VAL A 18 10.90 23.56 -0.79
C VAL A 18 9.41 23.42 -0.45
N GLY A 19 8.95 24.05 0.63
CA GLY A 19 7.56 24.04 1.02
C GLY A 19 6.62 24.56 -0.07
N LEU A 20 6.99 25.67 -0.72
CA LEU A 20 6.19 26.23 -1.81
C LEU A 20 6.15 25.30 -3.03
N ILE A 21 7.30 24.75 -3.45
CA ILE A 21 7.39 23.85 -4.61
C ILE A 21 6.53 22.60 -4.41
N TYR A 22 6.58 21.98 -3.23
CA TYR A 22 5.82 20.75 -2.95
C TYR A 22 4.36 21.01 -2.55
N ALA A 23 4.02 22.23 -2.13
CA ALA A 23 2.61 22.59 -1.90
C ALA A 23 1.88 23.00 -3.19
N LEU A 24 2.59 23.57 -4.16
CA LEU A 24 2.03 24.11 -5.42
C LEU A 24 1.12 23.13 -6.19
N PRO A 25 1.47 21.84 -6.36
CA PRO A 25 0.67 20.90 -7.15
C PRO A 25 -0.79 20.77 -6.67
N ASN A 26 -1.04 20.96 -5.37
CA ASN A 26 -2.36 20.83 -4.76
C ASN A 26 -3.34 21.93 -5.19
N PHE A 27 -2.84 23.06 -5.71
CA PHE A 27 -3.69 24.16 -6.19
C PHE A 27 -4.24 23.95 -7.60
N PHE A 28 -3.70 23.01 -8.38
CA PHE A 28 -4.14 22.74 -9.75
C PHE A 28 -5.39 21.82 -9.79
N GLY A 29 -5.64 21.06 -8.73
CA GLY A 29 -6.72 20.09 -8.66
C GLY A 29 -6.54 18.91 -9.63
N GLU A 30 -7.63 18.18 -9.86
CA GLU A 30 -7.67 16.99 -10.71
C GLU A 30 -8.50 17.26 -11.98
N ALA A 31 -8.17 16.54 -13.06
CA ALA A 31 -8.92 16.52 -14.30
C ALA A 31 -9.51 15.13 -14.56
N PRO A 32 -10.71 15.05 -15.15
CA PRO A 32 -11.26 13.79 -15.63
C PRO A 32 -10.37 13.22 -16.73
N ALA A 33 -10.01 11.94 -16.62
CA ALA A 33 -9.14 11.26 -17.55
C ALA A 33 -9.63 9.84 -17.85
N VAL A 34 -9.31 9.33 -19.03
CA VAL A 34 -9.52 7.91 -19.36
C VAL A 34 -8.17 7.24 -19.37
N GLN A 35 -8.05 6.16 -18.59
CA GLN A 35 -6.85 5.35 -18.54
C GLN A 35 -7.07 4.06 -19.31
N VAL A 36 -6.16 3.76 -20.22
CA VAL A 36 -6.04 2.48 -20.90
C VAL A 36 -4.86 1.76 -20.30
N SER A 37 -5.11 0.63 -19.66
CA SER A 37 -4.06 -0.26 -19.15
C SER A 37 -4.09 -1.56 -19.93
N ALA A 38 -2.97 -2.27 -20.01
CA ALA A 38 -2.98 -3.63 -20.54
C ALA A 38 -3.81 -4.54 -19.62
N ALA A 39 -4.78 -5.26 -20.17
CA ALA A 39 -5.55 -6.25 -19.39
C ALA A 39 -4.82 -7.59 -19.26
N LYS A 40 -3.79 -7.79 -20.08
CA LYS A 40 -2.95 -9.00 -20.10
C LYS A 40 -1.49 -8.59 -20.09
N SER A 41 -0.64 -9.36 -19.42
CA SER A 41 0.79 -9.08 -19.35
C SER A 41 1.51 -9.17 -20.72
N THR A 42 0.84 -9.75 -21.72
CA THR A 42 1.32 -9.92 -23.11
C THR A 42 1.06 -8.70 -24.00
N VAL A 43 0.14 -7.83 -23.60
CA VAL A 43 -0.25 -6.66 -24.36
C VAL A 43 0.52 -5.47 -23.79
N LYS A 44 1.21 -4.73 -24.65
CA LYS A 44 1.87 -3.48 -24.26
C LYS A 44 1.01 -2.30 -24.67
N VAL A 45 1.03 -1.26 -23.85
CA VAL A 45 0.50 0.04 -24.23
C VAL A 45 1.66 0.82 -24.84
N ASP A 46 1.59 1.04 -26.15
CA ASP A 46 2.66 1.62 -26.96
C ASP A 46 2.15 2.75 -27.87
N ALA A 47 3.04 3.31 -28.69
CA ALA A 47 2.70 4.38 -29.63
C ALA A 47 1.62 3.95 -30.65
N ALA A 48 1.54 2.66 -31.00
CA ALA A 48 0.49 2.14 -31.87
C ALA A 48 -0.88 2.16 -31.17
N THR A 49 -0.90 1.81 -29.89
CA THR A 49 -2.10 1.92 -29.05
C THR A 49 -2.55 3.37 -28.94
N GLN A 50 -1.60 4.30 -28.73
CA GLN A 50 -1.88 5.74 -28.70
C GLN A 50 -2.47 6.23 -30.03
N ALA A 51 -1.91 5.84 -31.17
CA ALA A 51 -2.43 6.22 -32.48
C ALA A 51 -3.87 5.73 -32.72
N ARG A 52 -4.21 4.51 -32.29
CA ARG A 52 -5.59 3.98 -32.37
C ARG A 52 -6.56 4.78 -31.49
N VAL A 53 -6.12 5.17 -30.30
CA VAL A 53 -6.90 6.02 -29.40
C VAL A 53 -7.12 7.39 -30.01
N ASP A 54 -6.09 7.99 -30.61
CA ASP A 54 -6.19 9.28 -31.30
C ASP A 54 -7.17 9.25 -32.46
N GLU A 55 -7.13 8.20 -33.28
CA GLU A 55 -8.05 8.02 -34.40
C GLU A 55 -9.50 7.88 -33.90
N ALA A 56 -9.73 7.07 -32.87
CA ALA A 56 -11.05 6.87 -32.27
C ALA A 56 -11.61 8.17 -31.66
N LEU A 57 -10.78 8.93 -30.93
CA LEU A 57 -11.18 10.20 -30.33
C LEU A 57 -11.48 11.27 -31.39
N LYS A 58 -10.66 11.36 -32.45
CA LYS A 58 -10.90 12.26 -33.58
C LYS A 58 -12.19 11.93 -34.31
N ALA A 59 -12.47 10.65 -34.55
CA ALA A 59 -13.72 10.21 -35.19
C ALA A 59 -14.96 10.58 -34.36
N ALA A 60 -14.83 10.65 -33.03
CA ALA A 60 -15.89 11.08 -32.11
C ALA A 60 -15.94 12.60 -31.87
N GLY A 61 -15.04 13.39 -32.47
CA GLY A 61 -14.95 14.84 -32.28
C GLY A 61 -14.47 15.25 -30.88
N LEU A 62 -13.78 14.36 -30.16
CA LEU A 62 -13.27 14.61 -28.82
C LEU A 62 -11.81 15.07 -28.88
N VAL A 63 -11.50 16.20 -28.25
CA VAL A 63 -10.14 16.75 -28.18
C VAL A 63 -9.59 16.54 -26.77
N PRO A 64 -8.54 15.72 -26.61
CA PRO A 64 -7.88 15.54 -25.33
C PRO A 64 -7.00 16.76 -25.00
N ASP A 65 -7.01 17.18 -23.74
CA ASP A 65 -6.22 18.30 -23.22
C ASP A 65 -4.74 17.91 -23.04
N MET A 66 -4.50 16.67 -22.61
CA MET A 66 -3.15 16.11 -22.49
C MET A 66 -3.21 14.60 -22.65
N GLN A 67 -2.18 14.02 -23.25
CA GLN A 67 -1.97 12.58 -23.28
C GLN A 67 -0.61 12.26 -22.70
N THR A 68 -0.57 11.27 -21.83
CA THR A 68 0.64 10.78 -21.20
C THR A 68 0.68 9.27 -21.31
N ILE A 69 1.76 8.74 -21.86
CA ILE A 69 2.03 7.31 -21.92
C ILE A 69 3.09 6.97 -20.89
N ASP A 70 2.76 6.05 -19.99
CA ASP A 70 3.68 5.43 -19.06
C ASP A 70 4.04 4.02 -19.56
N ALA A 71 4.96 3.33 -18.87
CA ALA A 71 5.42 1.99 -19.26
C ALA A 71 4.29 0.93 -19.40
N THR A 72 3.15 1.11 -18.72
CA THR A 72 2.07 0.12 -18.63
C THR A 72 0.68 0.69 -18.93
N SER A 73 0.54 2.01 -19.09
CA SER A 73 -0.77 2.64 -19.28
C SER A 73 -0.69 3.93 -20.08
N LEU A 74 -1.77 4.23 -20.81
CA LEU A 74 -1.98 5.49 -21.51
C LEU A 74 -3.08 6.24 -20.78
N ARG A 75 -2.80 7.47 -20.35
CA ARG A 75 -3.77 8.36 -19.71
C ARG A 75 -4.11 9.50 -20.65
N VAL A 76 -5.39 9.69 -20.89
CA VAL A 76 -5.93 10.74 -21.75
C VAL A 76 -6.78 11.67 -20.91
N ARG A 77 -6.36 12.94 -20.79
CA ARG A 77 -7.01 13.96 -19.97
C ARG A 77 -8.06 14.73 -20.78
N PHE A 78 -9.19 15.00 -20.16
CA PHE A 78 -10.31 15.75 -20.71
C PHE A 78 -10.68 16.94 -19.83
N THR A 79 -11.37 17.91 -20.41
CA THR A 79 -11.86 19.11 -19.70
C THR A 79 -13.08 18.83 -18.85
N THR A 80 -13.99 17.96 -19.31
CA THR A 80 -15.28 17.67 -18.67
C THR A 80 -15.48 16.17 -18.41
N THR A 81 -16.30 15.85 -17.41
CA THR A 81 -16.68 14.46 -17.10
C THR A 81 -17.55 13.86 -18.20
N ASP A 82 -18.35 14.67 -18.91
CA ASP A 82 -19.17 14.20 -20.03
C ASP A 82 -18.28 13.77 -21.21
N ASP A 83 -17.24 14.53 -21.52
CA ASP A 83 -16.25 14.16 -22.55
C ASP A 83 -15.48 12.91 -22.14
N GLN A 84 -15.16 12.76 -20.85
CA GLN A 84 -14.51 11.57 -20.31
C GLN A 84 -15.39 10.31 -20.46
N LEU A 85 -16.68 10.40 -20.16
CA LEU A 85 -17.62 9.28 -20.31
C LEU A 85 -17.75 8.87 -21.78
N LYS A 86 -17.91 9.84 -22.68
CA LYS A 86 -17.95 9.60 -24.13
C LYS A 86 -16.64 9.00 -24.64
N ALA A 87 -15.50 9.55 -24.21
CA ALA A 87 -14.19 9.05 -24.57
C ALA A 87 -13.98 7.61 -24.11
N ARG A 88 -14.41 7.28 -22.89
CA ARG A 88 -14.32 5.92 -22.35
C ARG A 88 -15.09 4.92 -23.21
N ASP A 89 -16.31 5.26 -23.62
CA ASP A 89 -17.12 4.37 -24.47
C ASP A 89 -16.53 4.21 -25.87
N VAL A 90 -16.01 5.29 -26.45
CA VAL A 90 -15.34 5.28 -27.77
C VAL A 90 -14.05 4.46 -27.72
N MET A 91 -13.21 4.70 -26.72
CA MET A 91 -11.95 3.98 -26.52
C MET A 91 -12.19 2.50 -26.18
N GLN A 92 -13.22 2.19 -25.38
CA GLN A 92 -13.61 0.82 -25.09
C GLN A 92 -14.04 0.09 -26.37
N ARG A 93 -14.87 0.70 -27.23
CA ARG A 93 -15.27 0.09 -28.52
C ARG A 93 -14.09 -0.11 -29.46
N ALA A 94 -13.14 0.82 -29.48
CA ALA A 94 -11.97 0.75 -30.37
C ALA A 94 -10.93 -0.28 -29.91
N LEU A 95 -10.72 -0.42 -28.60
CA LEU A 95 -9.65 -1.24 -28.03
C LEU A 95 -10.11 -2.61 -27.54
N VAL A 96 -11.40 -2.78 -27.26
CA VAL A 96 -11.99 -4.03 -26.75
C VAL A 96 -13.08 -4.52 -27.71
N PRO A 97 -12.68 -5.14 -28.84
CA PRO A 97 -13.64 -5.68 -29.81
C PRO A 97 -14.42 -6.90 -29.28
N ASP A 98 -13.80 -7.69 -28.39
CA ASP A 98 -14.46 -8.82 -27.70
C ASP A 98 -14.49 -8.57 -26.17
N PRO A 99 -15.67 -8.35 -25.56
CA PRO A 99 -15.82 -8.19 -24.11
C PRO A 99 -15.44 -9.44 -23.30
N ALA A 100 -15.48 -10.63 -23.90
CA ALA A 100 -15.10 -11.86 -23.22
C ALA A 100 -13.58 -12.01 -23.10
N ASP A 101 -12.80 -11.43 -24.02
CA ASP A 101 -11.34 -11.49 -24.04
C ASP A 101 -10.66 -10.12 -24.23
N PRO A 102 -10.83 -9.18 -23.29
CA PRO A 102 -10.32 -7.82 -23.46
C PRO A 102 -8.78 -7.81 -23.46
N PRO A 103 -8.11 -7.27 -24.51
CA PRO A 103 -6.67 -7.05 -24.48
C PRO A 103 -6.28 -5.81 -23.66
N TYR A 104 -7.19 -4.84 -23.54
CA TYR A 104 -7.00 -3.61 -22.78
C TYR A 104 -8.14 -3.39 -21.78
N THR A 105 -7.81 -2.74 -20.67
CA THR A 105 -8.76 -2.27 -19.66
C THR A 105 -8.89 -0.76 -19.81
N VAL A 106 -10.06 -0.30 -20.26
CA VAL A 106 -10.39 1.14 -20.29
C VAL A 106 -11.14 1.49 -19.01
N ALA A 107 -10.59 2.41 -18.24
CA ALA A 107 -11.12 2.84 -16.95
C ALA A 107 -11.21 4.37 -16.87
N LEU A 108 -12.20 4.85 -16.12
CA LEU A 108 -12.29 6.26 -15.74
C LEU A 108 -11.27 6.51 -14.62
N ASN A 109 -10.50 7.58 -14.74
CA ASN A 109 -9.50 7.99 -13.75
C ASN A 109 -9.54 9.52 -13.55
N LEU A 110 -8.91 10.00 -12.50
CA LEU A 110 -8.65 11.41 -12.24
C LEU A 110 -7.14 11.62 -12.22
N VAL A 111 -6.64 12.55 -13.03
CA VAL A 111 -5.20 12.83 -13.15
C VAL A 111 -4.94 14.27 -12.71
N PRO A 112 -3.86 14.54 -11.96
CA PRO A 112 -3.49 15.91 -11.59
C PRO A 112 -3.41 16.86 -12.79
N ARG A 113 -3.91 18.08 -12.62
CA ARG A 113 -3.71 19.19 -13.59
C ARG A 113 -2.37 19.89 -13.42
N SER A 114 -1.46 19.31 -12.63
CA SER A 114 -0.15 19.90 -12.38
C SER A 114 0.66 20.03 -13.68
N PRO A 115 1.37 21.15 -13.87
CA PRO A 115 2.30 21.30 -14.99
C PRO A 115 3.38 20.22 -15.03
N ALA A 116 3.84 19.88 -16.24
CA ALA A 116 4.86 18.84 -16.44
C ALA A 116 6.19 19.12 -15.70
N TRP A 117 6.55 20.39 -15.49
CA TRP A 117 7.78 20.74 -14.76
C TRP A 117 7.71 20.39 -13.27
N LEU A 118 6.52 20.38 -12.65
CA LEU A 118 6.35 19.91 -11.27
C LEU A 118 6.49 18.39 -11.20
N ALA A 119 5.90 17.68 -12.16
CA ALA A 119 6.03 16.23 -12.27
C ALA A 119 7.50 15.81 -12.48
N ALA A 120 8.27 16.56 -13.27
CA ALA A 120 9.70 16.33 -13.46
C ALA A 120 10.52 16.47 -12.15
N LEU A 121 10.08 17.34 -11.24
CA LEU A 121 10.66 17.50 -9.90
C LEU A 121 10.13 16.49 -8.88
N HIS A 122 9.30 15.52 -9.29
CA HIS A 122 8.59 14.59 -8.41
C HIS A 122 7.72 15.31 -7.36
N ALA A 123 7.24 16.51 -7.69
CA ALA A 123 6.30 17.27 -6.88
C ALA A 123 4.87 16.91 -7.33
N TYR A 124 4.33 15.83 -6.75
CA TYR A 124 2.95 15.41 -6.96
C TYR A 124 2.02 16.00 -5.89
N PRO A 125 0.73 16.21 -6.21
CA PRO A 125 -0.24 16.57 -5.18
C PRO A 125 -0.39 15.45 -4.15
N MET A 126 -0.92 15.77 -2.98
CA MET A 126 -1.26 14.76 -1.98
C MET A 126 -2.37 13.84 -2.49
N TYR A 127 -2.32 12.58 -2.08
CA TYR A 127 -3.36 11.61 -2.44
C TYR A 127 -4.63 11.90 -1.66
N LEU A 128 -5.77 11.74 -2.32
CA LEU A 128 -7.08 11.89 -1.71
C LEU A 128 -7.66 10.50 -1.44
N GLY A 129 -8.14 10.30 -0.22
CA GLY A 129 -8.74 9.04 0.21
C GLY A 129 -10.10 8.80 -0.40
N LEU A 130 -10.63 7.60 -0.14
CA LEU A 130 -11.93 7.16 -0.62
C LEU A 130 -13.07 8.14 -0.31
N ASP A 131 -13.08 8.71 0.89
CA ASP A 131 -14.11 9.66 1.32
C ASP A 131 -14.13 10.97 0.52
N LEU A 132 -13.04 11.27 -0.20
CA LEU A 132 -12.83 12.49 -0.97
C LEU A 132 -12.92 12.25 -2.47
N ARG A 133 -12.30 11.18 -3.00
CA ARG A 133 -12.38 10.81 -4.44
C ARG A 133 -13.59 9.96 -4.80
N GLY A 134 -14.31 9.43 -3.81
CA GLY A 134 -15.25 8.31 -4.02
C GLY A 134 -14.52 7.02 -4.35
N GLY A 135 -15.25 5.92 -4.49
CA GLY A 135 -14.71 4.61 -4.84
C GLY A 135 -15.41 3.46 -4.12
N VAL A 136 -14.65 2.37 -3.89
CA VAL A 136 -15.12 1.19 -3.14
C VAL A 136 -14.21 0.81 -1.98
N ASP A 137 -14.82 0.33 -0.90
CA ASP A 137 -14.19 -0.26 0.29
C ASP A 137 -14.69 -1.69 0.45
N PHE A 138 -13.78 -2.65 0.41
CA PHE A 138 -14.06 -4.06 0.59
C PHE A 138 -13.38 -4.58 1.86
N MET A 139 -14.13 -5.30 2.70
CA MET A 139 -13.56 -6.13 3.76
C MET A 139 -13.59 -7.57 3.29
N LEU A 140 -12.40 -8.14 3.10
CA LEU A 140 -12.21 -9.53 2.74
C LEU A 140 -11.84 -10.33 3.99
N GLN A 141 -12.46 -11.49 4.17
CA GLN A 141 -12.10 -12.46 5.19
C GLN A 141 -11.38 -13.64 4.53
N VAL A 142 -10.22 -14.00 5.08
CA VAL A 142 -9.43 -15.13 4.63
C VAL A 142 -9.86 -16.38 5.39
N ASP A 143 -10.10 -17.49 4.68
CA ASP A 143 -10.44 -18.77 5.29
C ASP A 143 -9.23 -19.42 5.97
N MET A 144 -8.92 -18.94 7.18
CA MET A 144 -7.83 -19.45 8.00
C MET A 144 -8.05 -20.91 8.43
N LYS A 145 -9.31 -21.35 8.53
CA LYS A 145 -9.62 -22.74 8.88
C LYS A 145 -9.23 -23.66 7.73
N GLY A 146 -9.65 -23.33 6.50
CA GLY A 146 -9.23 -24.05 5.30
C GLY A 146 -7.72 -24.08 5.14
N ALA A 147 -7.02 -22.97 5.44
CA ALA A 147 -5.55 -22.91 5.41
C ALA A 147 -4.90 -23.93 6.37
N ILE A 148 -5.38 -23.99 7.61
CA ILE A 148 -4.85 -24.90 8.64
C ILE A 148 -5.20 -26.35 8.30
N ASP A 149 -6.41 -26.62 7.84
CA ASP A 149 -6.86 -27.97 7.46
C ASP A 149 -6.02 -28.52 6.28
N LYS A 150 -5.71 -27.67 5.30
CA LYS A 150 -4.80 -28.00 4.18
C LYS A 150 -3.37 -28.24 4.65
N LYS A 151 -2.87 -27.44 5.60
CA LYS A 151 -1.54 -27.66 6.20
C LYS A 151 -1.47 -28.97 6.97
N ALA A 152 -2.52 -29.32 7.72
CA ALA A 152 -2.64 -30.60 8.42
C ALA A 152 -2.65 -31.78 7.43
N GLU A 153 -3.27 -31.62 6.25
CA GLU A 153 -3.22 -32.62 5.17
C GLU A 153 -1.80 -32.83 4.64
N THR A 154 -1.09 -31.73 4.41
CA THR A 154 0.30 -31.74 3.94
C THR A 154 1.18 -32.48 4.94
N PHE A 155 1.10 -32.12 6.24
CA PHE A 155 1.81 -32.82 7.30
C PHE A 155 1.43 -34.30 7.42
N SER A 156 0.18 -34.67 7.18
CA SER A 156 -0.24 -36.09 7.17
C SER A 156 0.44 -36.86 6.04
N SER A 157 0.54 -36.28 4.84
CA SER A 157 1.23 -36.88 3.69
C SER A 157 2.74 -36.99 3.90
N ASP A 158 3.35 -35.94 4.43
CA ASP A 158 4.78 -35.88 4.71
C ASP A 158 5.17 -36.86 5.81
N LEU A 159 4.40 -36.92 6.91
CA LEU A 159 4.61 -37.89 7.98
C LEU A 159 4.47 -39.32 7.48
N ARG A 160 3.47 -39.62 6.66
CA ARG A 160 3.30 -40.95 6.03
C ARG A 160 4.52 -41.34 5.18
N SER A 161 5.13 -40.37 4.51
CA SER A 161 6.33 -40.57 3.71
C SER A 161 7.55 -40.79 4.58
N ALA A 162 7.77 -39.93 5.59
CA ALA A 162 8.89 -40.04 6.52
C ALA A 162 8.88 -41.36 7.33
N LEU A 163 7.71 -41.82 7.77
CA LEU A 163 7.55 -43.11 8.45
C LEU A 163 7.94 -44.29 7.55
N ARG A 164 7.59 -44.22 6.26
CA ARG A 164 7.94 -45.24 5.26
C ARG A 164 9.44 -45.26 4.98
N ASP A 165 10.04 -44.09 4.81
CA ASP A 165 11.47 -43.94 4.50
C ASP A 165 12.34 -44.46 5.67
N LYS A 166 11.89 -44.27 6.91
CA LYS A 166 12.53 -44.84 8.12
C LYS A 166 12.11 -46.27 8.45
N SER A 167 11.30 -46.91 7.60
CA SER A 167 10.79 -48.29 7.80
C SER A 167 10.09 -48.51 9.15
N ILE A 168 9.45 -47.47 9.71
CA ILE A 168 8.69 -47.56 10.95
C ILE A 168 7.31 -48.15 10.63
N ARG A 169 7.04 -49.36 11.13
CA ARG A 169 5.82 -50.11 10.84
C ARG A 169 4.65 -49.61 11.68
N GLY A 170 4.00 -48.54 11.21
CA GLY A 170 2.73 -48.04 11.74
C GLY A 170 1.50 -48.53 10.98
N SER A 171 0.34 -48.46 11.63
CA SER A 171 -0.99 -48.53 11.02
C SER A 171 -1.23 -47.33 10.09
N ALA A 172 -2.39 -47.27 9.44
CA ALA A 172 -2.75 -46.15 8.56
C ALA A 172 -2.64 -44.79 9.29
N VAL A 173 -1.96 -43.83 8.65
CA VAL A 173 -1.94 -42.42 9.08
C VAL A 173 -3.29 -41.80 8.73
N ASN A 174 -4.09 -41.50 9.76
CA ASN A 174 -5.42 -40.91 9.64
C ASN A 174 -5.40 -39.45 10.10
N ARG A 175 -6.21 -38.60 9.46
CA ARG A 175 -6.43 -37.22 9.87
C ARG A 175 -7.77 -37.11 10.59
N ASN A 176 -7.79 -36.47 11.76
CA ASN A 176 -9.01 -36.10 12.48
C ASN A 176 -8.98 -34.58 12.73
N GLY A 177 -9.55 -33.82 11.79
CA GLY A 177 -9.44 -32.36 11.77
C GLY A 177 -7.98 -31.90 11.69
N GLN A 178 -7.51 -31.20 12.73
CA GLN A 178 -6.14 -30.68 12.83
C GLN A 178 -5.17 -31.63 13.55
N ALA A 179 -5.67 -32.79 13.99
CA ALA A 179 -4.87 -33.84 14.61
C ALA A 179 -4.53 -34.93 13.59
N ILE A 180 -3.27 -35.35 13.58
CA ILE A 180 -2.79 -36.47 12.77
C ILE A 180 -2.60 -37.65 13.72
N GLU A 181 -3.31 -38.74 13.46
CA GLU A 181 -3.34 -39.92 14.30
C GLU A 181 -2.66 -41.09 13.60
N VAL A 182 -1.73 -41.72 14.30
CA VAL A 182 -1.03 -42.92 13.83
C VAL A 182 -1.09 -43.97 14.94
N SER A 183 -1.61 -45.15 14.62
CA SER A 183 -1.60 -46.29 15.54
C SER A 183 -0.37 -47.17 15.28
N PHE A 184 0.15 -47.79 16.32
CA PHE A 184 1.32 -48.67 16.32
C PHE A 184 1.02 -49.92 17.13
N ARG A 185 1.66 -51.03 16.76
CA ARG A 185 1.49 -52.34 17.40
C ARG A 185 2.40 -52.55 18.60
N ASP A 186 3.46 -51.76 18.73
CA ASP A 186 4.47 -51.89 19.77
C ASP A 186 4.98 -50.52 20.24
N ALA A 187 5.48 -50.47 21.48
CA ALA A 187 5.95 -49.25 22.12
C ALA A 187 7.23 -48.69 21.48
N ALA A 188 8.10 -49.54 20.90
CA ALA A 188 9.35 -49.10 20.29
C ALA A 188 9.11 -48.32 18.99
N SER A 189 8.16 -48.78 18.16
CA SER A 189 7.72 -48.09 16.95
C SER A 189 7.05 -46.74 17.27
N LEU A 190 6.24 -46.67 18.34
CA LEU A 190 5.65 -45.41 18.81
C LEU A 190 6.73 -44.42 19.27
N GLU A 191 7.73 -44.88 20.02
CA GLU A 191 8.80 -44.01 20.50
C GLU A 191 9.69 -43.52 19.34
N ALA A 192 10.02 -44.41 18.39
CA ALA A 192 10.75 -44.03 17.18
C ALA A 192 9.97 -42.99 16.34
N ALA A 193 8.65 -43.15 16.23
CA ALA A 193 7.80 -42.17 15.55
C ALA A 193 7.70 -40.84 16.32
N ARG A 194 7.64 -40.87 17.66
CA ARG A 194 7.64 -39.66 18.51
C ARG A 194 8.92 -38.85 18.32
N VAL A 195 10.07 -39.52 18.31
CA VAL A 195 11.37 -38.88 18.04
C VAL A 195 11.40 -38.32 16.62
N LEU A 196 10.98 -39.10 15.62
CA LEU A 196 10.91 -38.63 14.23
C LEU A 196 10.06 -37.36 14.06
N VAL A 197 8.88 -37.33 14.69
CA VAL A 197 7.99 -36.15 14.67
C VAL A 197 8.65 -34.96 15.34
N THR A 198 9.30 -35.18 16.48
CA THR A 198 9.98 -34.10 17.23
C THR A 198 11.15 -33.50 16.44
N ASP A 199 11.92 -34.35 15.74
CA ASP A 199 13.12 -33.93 15.01
C ASP A 199 12.81 -33.31 13.65
N GLN A 200 11.88 -33.89 12.88
CA GLN A 200 11.61 -33.48 11.50
C GLN A 200 10.41 -32.53 11.35
N PHE A 201 9.52 -32.47 12.35
CA PHE A 201 8.29 -31.68 12.30
C PHE A 201 8.17 -30.77 13.52
N PRO A 202 9.03 -29.72 13.62
CA PRO A 202 9.09 -28.84 14.79
C PRO A 202 7.78 -28.08 15.06
N ASP A 203 6.88 -27.98 14.08
CA ASP A 203 5.59 -27.31 14.20
C ASP A 203 4.46 -28.22 14.75
N LEU A 204 4.74 -29.51 14.97
CA LEU A 204 3.81 -30.47 15.56
C LEU A 204 4.14 -30.77 17.02
N THR A 205 3.10 -31.01 17.82
CA THR A 205 3.20 -31.50 19.20
C THR A 205 2.76 -32.96 19.22
N PRO A 206 3.68 -33.92 19.40
CA PRO A 206 3.33 -35.32 19.55
C PRO A 206 2.78 -35.60 20.96
N THR A 207 1.63 -36.28 21.02
CA THR A 207 1.03 -36.82 22.25
C THR A 207 0.80 -38.31 22.06
N THR A 208 1.07 -39.10 23.09
CA THR A 208 0.99 -40.57 23.02
C THR A 208 -0.11 -41.05 23.96
N ALA A 209 -0.94 -41.97 23.49
CA ALA A 209 -1.97 -42.63 24.28
C ALA A 209 -1.90 -44.14 24.07
N GLN A 210 -2.27 -44.92 25.09
CA GLN A 210 -2.34 -46.38 25.02
C GLN A 210 -3.78 -46.80 25.29
N ASN A 211 -4.45 -47.40 24.31
CA ASN A 211 -5.83 -47.86 24.44
C ASN A 211 -5.90 -49.35 24.12
N GLY A 212 -6.15 -50.19 25.15
CA GLY A 212 -6.58 -51.58 24.97
C GLY A 212 -5.64 -52.50 24.17
N GLY A 213 -4.34 -52.18 24.09
CA GLY A 213 -3.34 -52.94 23.33
C GLY A 213 -2.75 -52.21 22.13
N ASP A 214 -3.39 -51.14 21.65
CA ASP A 214 -2.89 -50.28 20.58
C ASP A 214 -2.20 -49.03 21.14
N PHE A 215 -1.05 -48.70 20.56
CA PHE A 215 -0.26 -47.50 20.87
C PHE A 215 -0.59 -46.40 19.87
N LYS A 216 -1.14 -45.27 20.32
CA LYS A 216 -1.57 -44.17 19.45
C LYS A 216 -0.67 -42.96 19.63
N LEU A 217 -0.15 -42.43 18.53
CA LEU A 217 0.51 -41.13 18.45
C LEU A 217 -0.46 -40.14 17.79
N THR A 218 -0.74 -39.05 18.50
CA THR A 218 -1.53 -37.93 17.99
C THR A 218 -0.63 -36.71 17.90
N ALA A 219 -0.38 -36.24 16.68
CA ALA A 219 0.39 -35.02 16.40
C ALA A 219 -0.56 -33.86 16.06
N THR A 220 -0.54 -32.79 16.86
CA THR A 220 -1.36 -31.59 16.65
C THR A 220 -0.49 -30.39 16.29
N ILE A 221 -1.00 -29.47 15.47
CA ILE A 221 -0.27 -28.25 15.10
C ILE A 221 -0.13 -27.34 16.34
N LYS A 222 1.08 -26.86 16.61
CA LYS A 222 1.35 -25.92 17.71
C LYS A 222 0.58 -24.61 17.51
N PRO A 223 0.02 -24.00 18.58
CA PRO A 223 -0.66 -22.71 18.48
C PRO A 223 0.22 -21.60 17.88
N GLU A 224 1.52 -21.60 18.18
CA GLU A 224 2.49 -20.65 17.62
C GLU A 224 2.72 -20.87 16.12
N ALA A 225 2.76 -22.13 15.67
CA ALA A 225 2.89 -22.48 14.27
C ALA A 225 1.61 -22.11 13.50
N ALA A 226 0.43 -22.32 14.10
CA ALA A 226 -0.84 -21.87 13.54
C ALA A 226 -0.90 -20.35 13.38
N ARG A 227 -0.45 -19.57 14.36
CA ARG A 227 -0.35 -18.10 14.23
C ARG A 227 0.64 -17.67 13.14
N ARG A 228 1.83 -18.30 13.10
CA ARG A 228 2.81 -18.04 12.03
C ARG A 228 2.24 -18.33 10.65
N LEU A 229 1.45 -19.41 10.50
CA LEU A 229 0.76 -19.75 9.26
C LEU A 229 -0.30 -18.71 8.90
N GLN A 230 -1.11 -18.25 9.86
CA GLN A 230 -2.12 -17.21 9.65
C GLN A 230 -1.47 -15.91 9.16
N ASP A 231 -0.41 -15.45 9.83
CA ASP A 231 0.31 -14.24 9.45
C ASP A 231 0.94 -14.35 8.05
N ALA A 232 1.52 -15.51 7.73
CA ALA A 232 2.10 -15.77 6.41
C ALA A 232 1.02 -15.80 5.31
N ALA A 233 -0.09 -16.50 5.55
CA ALA A 233 -1.21 -16.59 4.61
C ALA A 233 -1.82 -15.21 4.33
N LEU A 234 -1.97 -14.38 5.37
CA LEU A 234 -2.49 -13.02 5.23
C LEU A 234 -1.53 -12.13 4.41
N LYS A 235 -0.23 -12.15 4.72
CA LYS A 235 0.79 -11.38 3.97
C LYS A 235 0.85 -11.79 2.50
N GLN A 236 0.74 -13.08 2.22
CA GLN A 236 0.70 -13.59 0.85
C GLN A 236 -0.55 -13.11 0.13
N ASN A 237 -1.73 -13.23 0.74
CA ASN A 237 -2.99 -12.75 0.16
C ASN A 237 -2.99 -11.23 -0.07
N ILE A 238 -2.41 -10.43 0.84
CA ILE A 238 -2.22 -8.97 0.65
C ILE A 238 -1.35 -8.70 -0.59
N THR A 239 -0.27 -9.45 -0.78
CA THR A 239 0.62 -9.31 -1.94
C THR A 239 -0.11 -9.66 -3.24
N THR A 240 -0.90 -10.74 -3.21
CA THR A 240 -1.73 -11.15 -4.36
C THR A 240 -2.77 -10.09 -4.71
N LEU A 241 -3.44 -9.51 -3.70
CA LEU A 241 -4.39 -8.41 -3.91
C LEU A 241 -3.70 -7.19 -4.53
N HIS A 242 -2.49 -6.85 -4.08
CA HIS A 242 -1.73 -5.74 -4.64
C HIS A 242 -1.52 -5.89 -6.16
N ASN A 243 -1.13 -7.08 -6.61
CA ASN A 243 -0.93 -7.34 -8.04
C ASN A 243 -2.25 -7.27 -8.83
N ARG A 244 -3.33 -7.85 -8.31
CA ARG A 244 -4.66 -7.81 -8.95
C ARG A 244 -5.20 -6.40 -9.07
N ILE A 245 -4.93 -5.55 -8.08
CA ILE A 245 -5.42 -4.18 -8.11
C ILE A 245 -4.63 -3.32 -9.11
N ASN A 246 -3.36 -3.62 -9.35
CA ASN A 246 -2.62 -2.97 -10.43
C ASN A 246 -3.29 -3.23 -11.80
N GLU A 247 -3.93 -4.39 -12.02
CA GLU A 247 -4.69 -4.69 -13.24
C GLU A 247 -5.96 -3.85 -13.39
N LEU A 248 -6.55 -3.39 -12.28
CA LEU A 248 -7.66 -2.44 -12.30
C LEU A 248 -7.22 -1.04 -12.77
N GLY A 249 -5.90 -0.78 -12.86
CA GLY A 249 -5.36 0.52 -13.21
C GLY A 249 -5.57 1.58 -12.13
N VAL A 250 -5.85 1.16 -10.89
CA VAL A 250 -6.02 2.04 -9.73
C VAL A 250 -4.65 2.55 -9.32
N ALA A 251 -4.45 3.86 -9.35
CA ALA A 251 -3.14 4.46 -9.11
C ALA A 251 -2.64 4.24 -7.67
N GLU A 252 -3.53 4.15 -6.68
CA GLU A 252 -3.16 4.07 -5.25
C GLU A 252 -4.17 3.29 -4.40
N PRO A 253 -4.11 1.95 -4.35
CA PRO A 253 -4.96 1.20 -3.44
C PRO A 253 -4.41 1.16 -2.01
N VAL A 254 -5.32 1.22 -1.04
CA VAL A 254 -4.96 1.01 0.37
C VAL A 254 -5.35 -0.41 0.75
N ILE A 255 -4.35 -1.27 0.95
CA ILE A 255 -4.53 -2.66 1.38
C ILE A 255 -3.94 -2.80 2.77
N GLN A 256 -4.79 -3.10 3.76
CA GLN A 256 -4.38 -3.17 5.16
C GLN A 256 -4.94 -4.42 5.83
N GLN A 257 -4.12 -5.06 6.67
CA GLN A 257 -4.58 -6.09 7.58
C GLN A 257 -5.51 -5.48 8.64
N GLN A 258 -6.66 -6.13 8.87
CA GLN A 258 -7.56 -5.82 9.97
C GLN A 258 -7.79 -7.07 10.82
N GLY A 259 -7.24 -7.08 12.04
CA GLY A 259 -7.30 -8.25 12.90
C GLY A 259 -6.43 -9.41 12.40
N LEU A 260 -6.83 -10.65 12.70
CA LEU A 260 -6.04 -11.86 12.40
C LEU A 260 -6.38 -12.49 11.05
N ASP A 261 -7.59 -12.27 10.54
CA ASP A 261 -8.14 -12.99 9.38
C ASP A 261 -8.76 -12.08 8.31
N ARG A 262 -8.69 -10.75 8.45
CA ARG A 262 -9.33 -9.82 7.51
C ARG A 262 -8.34 -8.88 6.84
N ILE A 263 -8.70 -8.49 5.63
CA ILE A 263 -7.97 -7.53 4.79
C ILE A 263 -8.98 -6.47 4.35
N VAL A 264 -8.66 -5.20 4.61
CA VAL A 264 -9.39 -4.05 4.09
C VAL A 264 -8.72 -3.61 2.80
N VAL A 265 -9.51 -3.46 1.75
CA VAL A 265 -9.09 -3.00 0.42
C VAL A 265 -9.90 -1.79 0.05
N GLN A 266 -9.25 -0.62 -0.04
CA GLN A 266 -9.87 0.61 -0.50
C GLN A 266 -9.33 0.96 -1.88
N LEU A 267 -10.24 1.21 -2.81
CA LEU A 267 -9.93 1.56 -4.20
C LEU A 267 -10.51 2.95 -4.51
N PRO A 268 -9.77 4.04 -4.23
CA PRO A 268 -10.21 5.40 -4.54
C PRO A 268 -10.39 5.58 -6.06
N GLY A 269 -11.43 6.32 -6.45
CA GLY A 269 -11.74 6.64 -7.85
C GLY A 269 -12.38 5.51 -8.65
N VAL A 270 -12.50 4.29 -8.11
CA VAL A 270 -13.15 3.17 -8.81
C VAL A 270 -14.66 3.31 -8.80
N GLN A 271 -15.24 3.50 -9.98
CA GLN A 271 -16.69 3.70 -10.12
C GLN A 271 -17.47 2.39 -10.33
N ASP A 272 -16.82 1.35 -10.87
CA ASP A 272 -17.45 0.07 -11.20
C ASP A 272 -17.14 -0.98 -10.11
N THR A 273 -18.06 -1.11 -9.15
CA THR A 273 -17.89 -2.03 -8.01
C THR A 273 -17.93 -3.49 -8.44
N ALA A 274 -18.76 -3.82 -9.43
CA ALA A 274 -18.92 -5.18 -9.94
C ALA A 274 -17.63 -5.66 -10.61
N LYS A 275 -17.01 -4.81 -11.44
CA LYS A 275 -15.72 -5.10 -12.07
C LYS A 275 -14.58 -5.23 -11.05
N ALA A 276 -14.57 -4.38 -10.03
CA ALA A 276 -13.60 -4.48 -8.94
C ALA A 276 -13.77 -5.79 -8.16
N LYS A 277 -14.99 -6.12 -7.75
CA LYS A 277 -15.33 -7.37 -7.06
C LYS A 277 -14.94 -8.60 -7.87
N ASP A 278 -15.23 -8.58 -9.17
CA ASP A 278 -14.86 -9.64 -10.09
C ASP A 278 -13.34 -9.83 -10.16
N ILE A 279 -12.54 -8.76 -10.19
CA ILE A 279 -11.07 -8.89 -10.22
C ILE A 279 -10.50 -9.36 -8.88
N LEU A 280 -11.00 -8.81 -7.76
CA LEU A 280 -10.54 -9.19 -6.43
C LEU A 280 -10.91 -10.64 -6.07
N GLY A 281 -12.10 -11.09 -6.49
CA GLY A 281 -12.63 -12.43 -6.21
C GLY A 281 -12.13 -13.54 -7.15
N ARG A 282 -11.34 -13.23 -8.19
CA ARG A 282 -10.78 -14.25 -9.08
C ARG A 282 -9.89 -15.22 -8.31
N THR A 283 -10.00 -16.51 -8.58
CA THR A 283 -8.99 -17.49 -8.17
C THR A 283 -8.21 -17.89 -9.42
N ALA A 284 -6.91 -17.65 -9.41
CA ALA A 284 -6.03 -18.19 -10.43
C ALA A 284 -5.62 -19.59 -9.98
N THR A 285 -5.69 -20.57 -10.87
CA THR A 285 -5.23 -21.94 -10.60
C THR A 285 -4.03 -22.26 -11.48
N LEU A 286 -2.90 -22.56 -10.85
CA LEU A 286 -1.71 -23.05 -11.55
C LEU A 286 -1.86 -24.54 -11.88
N GLU A 287 -1.53 -24.93 -13.11
CA GLU A 287 -1.50 -26.31 -13.57
C GLU A 287 -0.20 -26.62 -14.32
N MET A 288 0.33 -27.82 -14.11
CA MET A 288 1.48 -28.35 -14.84
C MET A 288 1.02 -29.47 -15.76
N ARG A 289 1.27 -29.31 -17.06
CA ARG A 289 0.85 -30.25 -18.11
C ARG A 289 2.02 -30.54 -19.05
N MET A 290 2.08 -31.74 -19.61
CA MET A 290 3.09 -32.06 -20.65
C MET A 290 2.77 -31.33 -21.95
N VAL A 291 3.80 -30.85 -22.64
CA VAL A 291 3.67 -30.39 -24.03
C VAL A 291 3.52 -31.60 -24.95
N ASP A 292 2.69 -31.48 -25.97
CA ASP A 292 2.51 -32.49 -27.01
C ASP A 292 3.63 -32.40 -28.05
N GLU A 293 4.66 -33.23 -27.89
CA GLU A 293 5.83 -33.28 -28.77
C GLU A 293 5.65 -34.21 -29.98
N THR A 294 4.45 -34.73 -30.23
CA THR A 294 4.17 -35.55 -31.43
C THR A 294 4.28 -34.72 -32.72
N ALA A 295 4.42 -35.38 -33.87
CA ALA A 295 4.48 -34.69 -35.16
C ALA A 295 3.22 -33.84 -35.40
N GLU A 296 2.06 -34.35 -35.00
CA GLU A 296 0.77 -33.65 -35.08
C GLU A 296 0.72 -32.46 -34.10
N GLY A 297 1.20 -32.64 -32.86
CA GLY A 297 1.30 -31.56 -31.88
C GLY A 297 2.20 -30.41 -32.34
N ARG A 298 3.36 -30.72 -32.93
CA ARG A 298 4.28 -29.71 -33.51
C ARG A 298 3.72 -29.03 -34.75
N ALA A 299 2.99 -29.76 -35.59
CA ALA A 299 2.27 -29.17 -36.72
C ALA A 299 1.20 -28.18 -36.24
N ALA A 300 0.46 -28.53 -35.19
CA ALA A 300 -0.52 -27.64 -34.57
C ALA A 300 0.11 -26.40 -33.89
N GLU A 301 1.30 -26.56 -33.28
CA GLU A 301 2.07 -25.46 -32.68
C GLU A 301 2.47 -24.40 -33.73
N THR A 302 2.84 -24.85 -34.93
CA THR A 302 3.20 -23.99 -36.08
C THR A 302 1.99 -23.52 -36.90
N GLY A 303 0.78 -23.95 -36.55
CA GLY A 303 -0.45 -23.60 -37.26
C GLY A 303 -0.66 -24.34 -38.59
N SER A 304 0.14 -25.38 -38.87
CA SER A 304 0.09 -26.17 -40.11
C SER A 304 -0.82 -27.39 -40.03
N GLY A 305 -1.39 -27.69 -38.86
CA GLY A 305 -2.31 -28.81 -38.65
C GLY A 305 -3.32 -28.58 -37.51
N PRO A 306 -4.37 -29.43 -37.40
CA PRO A 306 -5.35 -29.34 -36.32
C PRO A 306 -4.76 -29.80 -34.98
N VAL A 307 -5.35 -29.34 -33.87
CA VAL A 307 -4.94 -29.77 -32.52
C VAL A 307 -5.27 -31.26 -32.32
N PRO A 308 -4.29 -32.10 -31.93
CA PRO A 308 -4.51 -33.54 -31.72
C PRO A 308 -5.57 -33.84 -30.67
N PHE A 309 -6.24 -34.99 -30.78
CA PHE A 309 -7.18 -35.45 -29.77
C PHE A 309 -6.46 -35.69 -28.43
N GLY A 310 -7.03 -35.17 -27.34
CA GLY A 310 -6.41 -35.24 -26.01
C GLY A 310 -5.42 -34.10 -25.72
N SER A 311 -5.26 -33.16 -26.65
CA SER A 311 -4.45 -31.96 -26.48
C SER A 311 -5.29 -30.67 -26.56
N GLU A 312 -4.76 -29.59 -26.00
CA GLU A 312 -5.34 -28.25 -25.98
C GLU A 312 -4.29 -27.23 -26.39
N LYS A 313 -4.73 -26.18 -27.08
CA LYS A 313 -3.87 -25.08 -27.51
C LYS A 313 -4.00 -23.93 -26.53
N PHE A 314 -2.87 -23.49 -25.98
CA PHE A 314 -2.77 -22.27 -25.20
C PHE A 314 -1.70 -21.35 -25.80
N LEU A 315 -1.72 -20.08 -25.42
CA LEU A 315 -0.73 -19.10 -25.86
C LEU A 315 0.25 -18.79 -24.73
N ASP A 316 1.52 -18.60 -25.07
CA ASP A 316 2.54 -18.10 -24.15
C ASP A 316 2.56 -16.57 -24.08
N ARG A 317 3.41 -16.01 -23.20
CA ARG A 317 3.53 -14.56 -23.02
C ARG A 317 3.94 -13.77 -24.27
N THR A 318 4.52 -14.46 -25.26
CA THR A 318 4.97 -13.88 -26.53
C THR A 318 3.97 -14.11 -27.67
N GLY A 319 2.79 -14.69 -27.37
CA GLY A 319 1.75 -15.01 -28.34
C GLY A 319 2.02 -16.28 -29.16
N ARG A 320 3.05 -17.06 -28.80
CA ARG A 320 3.33 -18.36 -29.45
C ARG A 320 2.36 -19.40 -28.92
N ALA A 321 1.83 -20.21 -29.83
CA ALA A 321 1.03 -21.35 -29.44
C ALA A 321 1.90 -22.40 -28.76
N VAL A 322 1.38 -23.02 -27.71
CA VAL A 322 1.95 -24.20 -27.07
C VAL A 322 0.83 -25.22 -26.95
N ILE A 323 1.06 -26.40 -27.51
CA ILE A 323 0.08 -27.49 -27.49
C ILE A 323 0.39 -28.37 -26.28
N VAL A 324 -0.54 -28.46 -25.35
CA VAL A 324 -0.38 -29.21 -24.10
C VAL A 324 -1.39 -30.35 -24.05
N LYS A 325 -1.01 -31.46 -23.40
CA LYS A 325 -1.94 -32.55 -23.14
C LYS A 325 -3.00 -32.11 -22.13
N LYS A 326 -4.24 -32.59 -22.27
CA LYS A 326 -5.35 -32.29 -21.35
C LYS A 326 -5.13 -32.80 -19.93
N GLN A 327 -4.27 -33.81 -19.76
CA GLN A 327 -4.00 -34.41 -18.46
C GLN A 327 -3.20 -33.43 -17.58
N VAL A 328 -3.81 -33.03 -16.46
CA VAL A 328 -3.15 -32.27 -15.40
C VAL A 328 -2.27 -33.21 -14.59
N LEU A 329 -0.97 -32.93 -14.55
CA LEU A 329 -0.01 -33.72 -13.76
C LEU A 329 -0.06 -33.29 -12.30
N VAL A 330 0.10 -31.98 -12.10
CA VAL A 330 0.21 -31.37 -10.77
C VAL A 330 -0.40 -29.97 -10.81
N THR A 331 -0.97 -29.52 -9.71
CA THR A 331 -1.55 -28.17 -9.57
C THR A 331 -0.70 -27.31 -8.64
N GLY A 332 -0.96 -26.01 -8.61
CA GLY A 332 -0.34 -25.07 -7.66
C GLY A 332 -0.58 -25.43 -6.20
N GLU A 333 -1.58 -26.27 -5.90
CA GLU A 333 -1.82 -26.72 -4.52
C GLU A 333 -0.70 -27.61 -3.98
N ASN A 334 0.04 -28.28 -4.86
CA ASN A 334 1.18 -29.10 -4.48
C ASN A 334 2.49 -28.30 -4.43
N LEU A 335 2.46 -27.02 -4.80
CA LEU A 335 3.61 -26.12 -4.71
C LEU A 335 3.63 -25.49 -3.31
N THR A 336 4.69 -25.75 -2.55
CA THR A 336 4.85 -25.23 -1.18
C THR A 336 5.64 -23.93 -1.14
N ASP A 337 6.60 -23.75 -2.05
CA ASP A 337 7.41 -22.54 -2.13
C ASP A 337 7.94 -22.31 -3.56
N ALA A 338 8.15 -21.05 -3.92
CA ALA A 338 8.85 -20.63 -5.13
C ALA A 338 9.70 -19.39 -4.82
N GLN A 339 11.01 -19.49 -5.03
CA GLN A 339 11.97 -18.42 -4.72
C GLN A 339 12.84 -18.08 -5.93
N PRO A 340 13.04 -16.79 -6.22
CA PRO A 340 14.03 -16.38 -7.22
C PRO A 340 15.43 -16.65 -6.68
N GLY A 341 16.35 -17.03 -7.57
CA GLY A 341 17.74 -17.32 -7.22
C GLY A 341 18.66 -17.16 -8.42
N PHE A 342 19.94 -17.42 -8.19
CA PHE A 342 20.94 -17.48 -9.26
C PHE A 342 21.50 -18.90 -9.32
N ASP A 343 21.69 -19.39 -10.54
CA ASP A 343 22.39 -20.63 -10.75
C ASP A 343 23.88 -20.46 -10.46
N SER A 344 24.45 -21.36 -9.65
CA SER A 344 25.83 -21.24 -9.15
C SER A 344 26.89 -21.48 -10.23
N GLN A 345 26.52 -22.14 -11.33
CA GLN A 345 27.45 -22.44 -12.43
C GLN A 345 27.38 -21.41 -13.56
N SER A 346 26.17 -21.03 -13.98
CA SER A 346 25.97 -20.13 -15.12
C SER A 346 25.78 -18.66 -14.74
N ASN A 347 25.61 -18.36 -13.44
CA ASN A 347 25.24 -17.04 -12.92
C ASN A 347 23.97 -16.46 -13.57
N GLN A 348 23.10 -17.33 -14.10
CA GLN A 348 21.83 -16.94 -14.70
C GLN A 348 20.71 -16.90 -13.65
N PRO A 349 19.74 -15.98 -13.76
CA PRO A 349 18.55 -15.99 -12.92
C PRO A 349 17.76 -17.30 -13.09
N LYS A 350 17.26 -17.84 -11.97
CA LYS A 350 16.43 -19.04 -11.92
C LYS A 350 15.32 -18.90 -10.89
N VAL A 351 14.36 -19.82 -10.93
CA VAL A 351 13.34 -19.96 -9.87
C VAL A 351 13.45 -21.35 -9.26
N ASP A 352 13.75 -21.41 -7.96
CA ASP A 352 13.75 -22.63 -7.17
C ASP A 352 12.33 -22.94 -6.70
N LEU A 353 11.84 -24.12 -7.02
CA LEU A 353 10.52 -24.63 -6.63
C LEU A 353 10.64 -25.73 -5.59
N THR A 354 9.75 -25.70 -4.62
CA THR A 354 9.56 -26.76 -3.63
C THR A 354 8.12 -27.27 -3.68
N MET A 355 7.95 -28.58 -3.72
CA MET A 355 6.67 -29.25 -3.75
C MET A 355 6.44 -30.09 -2.50
N ASP A 356 5.18 -30.43 -2.24
CA ASP A 356 4.82 -31.43 -1.25
C ASP A 356 5.28 -32.85 -1.66
N ALA A 357 5.19 -33.81 -0.73
CA ALA A 357 5.60 -35.19 -1.00
C ALA A 357 4.80 -35.88 -2.12
N LYS A 358 3.55 -35.49 -2.38
CA LYS A 358 2.70 -36.06 -3.43
C LYS A 358 3.13 -35.55 -4.81
N GLY A 359 3.26 -34.24 -4.95
CA GLY A 359 3.73 -33.55 -6.15
C GLY A 359 5.14 -33.99 -6.52
N GLY A 360 6.05 -34.07 -5.55
CA GLY A 360 7.42 -34.53 -5.78
C GLY A 360 7.53 -35.98 -6.27
N ARG A 361 6.61 -36.88 -5.89
CA ARG A 361 6.54 -38.25 -6.44
C ARG A 361 6.06 -38.25 -7.88
N ILE A 362 4.97 -37.53 -8.17
CA ILE A 362 4.43 -37.40 -9.53
C ILE A 362 5.51 -36.82 -10.46
N MET A 363 6.20 -35.77 -10.01
CA MET A 363 7.28 -35.15 -10.78
C MET A 363 8.43 -36.12 -11.03
N ARG A 364 8.80 -36.95 -10.05
CA ARG A 364 9.86 -37.95 -10.19
C ARG A 364 9.52 -38.98 -11.26
N ASP A 365 8.31 -39.54 -11.19
CA ASP A 365 7.84 -40.57 -12.13
C ASP A 365 7.70 -39.98 -13.54
N VAL A 366 7.08 -38.80 -13.67
CA VAL A 366 6.86 -38.15 -14.97
C VAL A 366 8.17 -37.71 -15.61
N SER A 367 9.09 -37.12 -14.85
CA SER A 367 10.35 -36.62 -15.38
C SER A 367 11.27 -37.74 -15.87
N ARG A 368 11.25 -38.90 -15.18
CA ARG A 368 11.99 -40.11 -15.59
C ARG A 368 11.58 -40.60 -16.98
N ASP A 369 10.29 -40.59 -17.27
CA ASP A 369 9.74 -41.10 -18.54
C ASP A 369 9.72 -40.04 -19.67
N ASN A 370 9.98 -38.77 -19.34
CA ASN A 370 9.84 -37.64 -20.26
C ASN A 370 11.10 -36.78 -20.36
N TYR A 371 12.27 -37.40 -20.26
CA TYR A 371 13.56 -36.73 -20.45
C TYR A 371 13.63 -35.97 -21.79
N LYS A 372 14.14 -34.73 -21.75
CA LYS A 372 14.25 -33.77 -22.88
C LYS A 372 12.92 -33.31 -23.50
N LYS A 373 11.77 -33.68 -22.95
CA LYS A 373 10.47 -33.15 -23.40
C LYS A 373 10.13 -31.88 -22.62
N ARG A 374 9.30 -31.01 -23.20
CA ARG A 374 8.83 -29.77 -22.54
C ARG A 374 7.67 -30.05 -21.58
N MET A 375 7.67 -29.36 -20.45
CA MET A 375 6.55 -29.32 -19.52
C MET A 375 6.07 -27.88 -19.41
N ALA A 376 4.78 -27.65 -19.67
CA ALA A 376 4.17 -26.33 -19.60
C ALA A 376 3.58 -26.08 -18.21
N MET A 377 3.83 -24.88 -17.69
CA MET A 377 3.14 -24.34 -16.53
C MET A 377 2.09 -23.35 -17.03
N LEU A 378 0.83 -23.61 -16.70
CA LEU A 378 -0.33 -22.84 -17.13
C LEU A 378 -0.98 -22.18 -15.93
N ILE A 379 -1.36 -20.92 -16.09
CA ILE A 379 -2.25 -20.25 -15.15
C ILE A 379 -3.65 -20.20 -15.76
N PHE A 380 -4.65 -20.67 -15.04
CA PHE A 380 -6.04 -20.60 -15.44
C PHE A 380 -6.75 -19.51 -14.65
N GLU A 381 -7.37 -18.58 -15.38
CA GLU A 381 -8.23 -17.54 -14.82
C GLU A 381 -9.57 -17.60 -15.55
N LYS A 382 -10.68 -17.80 -14.81
CA LYS A 382 -12.03 -17.96 -15.39
C LYS A 382 -12.12 -19.04 -16.49
N GLY A 383 -11.36 -20.12 -16.36
CA GLY A 383 -11.32 -21.20 -17.35
C GLY A 383 -10.52 -20.88 -18.62
N LYS A 384 -9.87 -19.71 -18.70
CA LYS A 384 -8.89 -19.39 -19.75
C LYS A 384 -7.49 -19.69 -19.25
N GLY A 385 -6.77 -20.55 -19.97
CA GLY A 385 -5.38 -20.88 -19.68
C GLY A 385 -4.41 -19.98 -20.43
N GLU A 386 -3.35 -19.55 -19.75
CA GLU A 386 -2.17 -18.92 -20.36
C GLU A 386 -0.92 -19.70 -19.94
N VAL A 387 0.00 -19.92 -20.89
CA VAL A 387 1.27 -20.59 -20.60
C VAL A 387 2.27 -19.58 -20.05
N LEU A 388 2.64 -19.75 -18.78
CA LEU A 388 3.66 -18.92 -18.14
C LEU A 388 5.04 -19.21 -18.72
N THR A 389 5.40 -20.49 -18.79
CA THR A 389 6.64 -20.96 -19.42
C THR A 389 6.56 -22.47 -19.69
N ALA A 390 7.35 -22.96 -20.64
CA ALA A 390 7.41 -24.36 -21.05
C ALA A 390 8.86 -24.89 -21.12
N PRO A 391 9.58 -24.98 -19.99
CA PRO A 391 10.96 -25.46 -19.95
C PRO A 391 11.07 -26.96 -20.32
N SER A 392 12.27 -27.36 -20.76
CA SER A 392 12.61 -28.77 -21.00
C SER A 392 13.00 -29.49 -19.71
N ILE A 393 12.61 -30.76 -19.60
CA ILE A 393 12.99 -31.63 -18.49
C ILE A 393 14.42 -32.14 -18.73
N ASN A 394 15.37 -31.72 -17.89
CA ASN A 394 16.80 -32.03 -18.06
C ASN A 394 17.34 -33.07 -17.07
N GLY A 395 16.49 -33.65 -16.23
CA GLY A 395 16.86 -34.66 -15.23
C GLY A 395 15.64 -35.15 -14.46
N GLU A 396 15.86 -36.08 -13.54
CA GLU A 396 14.83 -36.58 -12.63
C GLU A 396 14.51 -35.51 -11.57
N LEU A 397 13.25 -35.07 -11.53
CA LEU A 397 12.78 -33.98 -10.69
C LEU A 397 12.12 -34.54 -9.43
N GLY A 398 12.73 -34.31 -8.27
CA GLY A 398 12.15 -34.68 -6.97
C GLY A 398 11.23 -33.61 -6.41
N ASN A 399 11.15 -33.54 -5.08
CA ASN A 399 10.35 -32.52 -4.38
C ASN A 399 10.90 -31.10 -4.56
N ARG A 400 12.19 -30.94 -4.89
CA ARG A 400 12.83 -29.65 -5.15
C ARG A 400 13.46 -29.68 -6.53
N PHE A 401 13.15 -28.68 -7.34
CA PHE A 401 13.72 -28.51 -8.67
C PHE A 401 13.77 -27.03 -9.05
N GLN A 402 14.50 -26.72 -10.11
CA GLN A 402 14.68 -25.36 -10.58
C GLN A 402 14.13 -25.17 -11.99
N ILE A 403 13.50 -24.02 -12.23
CA ILE A 403 13.17 -23.54 -13.56
C ILE A 403 14.32 -22.64 -13.99
N SER A 404 14.93 -23.00 -15.12
CA SER A 404 16.03 -22.25 -15.74
C SER A 404 15.67 -21.90 -17.18
N GLY A 405 16.19 -20.78 -17.67
CA GLY A 405 15.94 -20.27 -19.03
C GLY A 405 16.58 -18.90 -19.23
N SER A 406 16.48 -18.36 -20.45
CA SER A 406 16.93 -17.00 -20.80
C SER A 406 15.99 -15.94 -20.22
N MET A 407 15.86 -15.89 -18.89
CA MET A 407 15.04 -14.92 -18.17
C MET A 407 15.92 -13.89 -17.48
N ASN A 408 15.45 -12.64 -17.41
CA ASN A 408 16.12 -11.59 -16.65
C ASN A 408 15.72 -11.63 -15.16
N VAL A 409 16.40 -10.84 -14.31
CA VAL A 409 16.14 -10.81 -12.86
C VAL A 409 14.70 -10.40 -12.53
N VAL A 410 14.13 -9.47 -13.29
CA VAL A 410 12.75 -9.00 -13.08
C VAL A 410 11.77 -10.13 -13.42
N GLU A 411 11.95 -10.78 -14.55
CA GLU A 411 11.13 -11.91 -14.99
C GLU A 411 11.20 -13.10 -14.02
N ALA A 412 12.36 -13.38 -13.42
CA ALA A 412 12.49 -14.43 -12.42
C ALA A 412 11.73 -14.09 -11.12
N ASN A 413 11.78 -12.84 -10.67
CA ASN A 413 11.00 -12.36 -9.53
C ASN A 413 9.49 -12.41 -9.81
N ASP A 414 9.07 -11.93 -10.99
CA ASP A 414 7.68 -11.94 -11.42
C ASP A 414 7.16 -13.37 -11.56
N LEU A 415 7.93 -14.28 -12.15
CA LEU A 415 7.56 -15.68 -12.27
C LEU A 415 7.44 -16.34 -10.90
N ALA A 416 8.41 -16.16 -9.99
CA ALA A 416 8.33 -16.69 -8.64
C ALA A 416 7.10 -16.15 -7.89
N LEU A 417 6.77 -14.87 -8.09
CA LEU A 417 5.60 -14.25 -7.52
C LEU A 417 4.31 -14.84 -8.10
N LEU A 418 4.20 -14.99 -9.42
CA LEU A 418 3.05 -15.58 -10.10
C LEU A 418 2.84 -17.04 -9.72
N LEU A 419 3.91 -17.81 -9.58
CA LEU A 419 3.83 -19.21 -9.14
C LEU A 419 3.34 -19.31 -7.68
N ARG A 420 3.75 -18.38 -6.80
CA ARG A 420 3.18 -18.26 -5.44
C ARG A 420 1.76 -17.69 -5.42
N ALA A 421 1.40 -16.85 -6.38
CA ALA A 421 0.09 -16.20 -6.46
C ALA A 421 -0.98 -17.09 -7.13
N GLY A 422 -0.57 -18.01 -8.02
CA GLY A 422 -1.40 -19.02 -8.68
C GLY A 422 -1.89 -20.15 -7.77
N SER A 423 -1.49 -20.11 -6.49
CA SER A 423 -2.13 -20.79 -5.38
C SER A 423 -2.43 -19.75 -4.31
N LEU A 424 -3.69 -19.34 -4.13
CA LEU A 424 -4.05 -18.57 -2.94
C LEU A 424 -3.61 -19.34 -1.70
N ALA A 425 -2.99 -18.65 -0.73
CA ALA A 425 -2.63 -19.29 0.54
C ALA A 425 -3.88 -19.85 1.24
N ALA A 426 -4.97 -19.11 1.12
CA ALA A 426 -6.32 -19.53 1.48
C ALA A 426 -7.37 -18.75 0.67
N PRO A 427 -8.54 -19.35 0.39
CA PRO A 427 -9.69 -18.65 -0.18
C PRO A 427 -10.04 -17.39 0.61
N MET A 428 -10.59 -16.38 -0.07
CA MET A 428 -11.07 -15.16 0.57
C MET A 428 -12.48 -14.82 0.11
N GLU A 429 -13.29 -14.34 1.04
CA GLU A 429 -14.67 -13.92 0.78
C GLU A 429 -14.85 -12.46 1.14
N ILE A 430 -15.63 -11.73 0.35
CA ILE A 430 -15.99 -10.34 0.65
C ILE A 430 -17.15 -10.37 1.63
N ILE A 431 -16.89 -9.97 2.89
CA ILE A 431 -17.88 -9.95 3.97
C ILE A 431 -18.55 -8.58 4.14
N GLN A 432 -17.93 -7.52 3.64
CA GLN A 432 -18.48 -6.18 3.65
C GLN A 432 -18.08 -5.42 2.39
N GLU A 433 -19.02 -4.67 1.84
CA GLU A 433 -18.82 -3.77 0.71
C GLU A 433 -19.44 -2.41 1.04
N ARG A 434 -18.68 -1.33 0.85
CA ARG A 434 -19.17 0.05 0.96
C ARG A 434 -18.71 0.84 -0.25
N THR A 435 -19.67 1.50 -0.90
CA THR A 435 -19.41 2.32 -2.07
C THR A 435 -19.67 3.78 -1.74
N ILE A 436 -18.74 4.65 -2.10
CA ILE A 436 -18.87 6.10 -1.92
C ILE A 436 -18.91 6.74 -3.31
N GLY A 437 -20.01 7.44 -3.62
CA GLY A 437 -20.16 8.13 -4.88
C GLY A 437 -19.18 9.31 -5.03
N PRO A 438 -18.59 9.55 -6.22
CA PRO A 438 -17.68 10.67 -6.44
C PRO A 438 -18.29 12.05 -6.14
N SER A 439 -19.60 12.22 -6.34
CA SER A 439 -20.32 13.47 -6.04
C SER A 439 -20.32 13.81 -4.56
N LEU A 440 -20.56 12.82 -3.69
CA LEU A 440 -20.48 12.99 -2.24
C LEU A 440 -19.06 13.35 -1.80
N GLY A 441 -18.04 12.75 -2.43
CA GLY A 441 -16.64 13.08 -2.19
C GLY A 441 -16.30 14.52 -2.57
N ALA A 442 -16.67 14.96 -3.78
CA ALA A 442 -16.42 16.33 -4.25
C ALA A 442 -17.10 17.39 -3.36
N ASP A 443 -18.34 17.16 -2.93
CA ASP A 443 -19.05 18.06 -2.01
C ASP A 443 -18.36 18.14 -0.64
N ASN A 444 -17.88 16.99 -0.14
CA ASN A 444 -17.13 16.92 1.12
C ASN A 444 -15.78 17.62 1.03
N ILE A 445 -15.06 17.48 -0.09
CA ILE A 445 -13.81 18.23 -0.35
C ILE A 445 -14.09 19.72 -0.30
N LYS A 446 -15.10 20.20 -1.03
CA LYS A 446 -15.42 21.63 -1.11
C LYS A 446 -15.77 22.19 0.27
N LYS A 447 -16.68 21.55 1.00
CA LYS A 447 -17.06 21.98 2.36
C LYS A 447 -15.89 21.92 3.34
N GLY A 448 -15.04 20.89 3.22
CA GLY A 448 -13.86 20.73 4.06
C GLY A 448 -12.84 21.84 3.83
N PHE A 449 -12.52 22.14 2.56
CA PHE A 449 -11.61 23.22 2.19
C PHE A 449 -12.17 24.58 2.60
N ASP A 450 -13.45 24.85 2.32
CA ASP A 450 -14.14 26.08 2.71
C ASP A 450 -14.09 26.28 4.23
N SER A 451 -14.32 25.22 5.02
CA SER A 451 -14.26 25.27 6.48
C SER A 451 -12.87 25.64 7.00
N VAL A 452 -11.82 25.01 6.45
CA VAL A 452 -10.43 25.31 6.80
C VAL A 452 -10.06 26.74 6.40
N MET A 453 -10.48 27.19 5.20
CA MET A 453 -10.20 28.53 4.69
C MET A 453 -10.90 29.62 5.51
N TYR A 454 -12.20 29.49 5.77
CA TYR A 454 -12.94 30.46 6.59
C TYR A 454 -12.42 30.51 8.03
N GLY A 455 -12.11 29.34 8.63
CA GLY A 455 -11.50 29.27 9.96
C GLY A 455 -10.14 29.96 10.00
N PHE A 456 -9.29 29.72 9.00
CA PHE A 456 -7.99 30.36 8.86
C PHE A 456 -8.10 31.89 8.75
N VAL A 457 -8.98 32.41 7.87
CA VAL A 457 -9.19 33.85 7.71
C VAL A 457 -9.73 34.49 8.99
N ALA A 458 -10.71 33.86 9.64
CA ALA A 458 -11.28 34.38 10.89
C ALA A 458 -10.22 34.49 11.99
N ILE A 459 -9.37 33.46 12.15
CA ILE A 459 -8.28 33.46 13.14
C ILE A 459 -7.25 34.55 12.80
N MET A 460 -6.87 34.72 11.53
CA MET A 460 -5.95 35.79 11.12
C MET A 460 -6.50 37.19 11.44
N VAL A 461 -7.77 37.44 11.12
CA VAL A 461 -8.43 38.72 11.40
C VAL A 461 -8.44 38.98 12.90
N PHE A 462 -8.85 37.99 13.70
CA PHE A 462 -8.84 38.12 15.16
C PHE A 462 -7.44 38.40 15.71
N MET A 463 -6.42 37.69 15.22
CA MET A 463 -5.03 37.88 15.64
C MET A 463 -4.52 39.28 15.31
N CYS A 464 -4.74 39.75 14.09
CA CYS A 464 -4.36 41.09 13.67
C CYS A 464 -5.09 42.18 14.48
N LEU A 465 -6.37 41.99 14.79
CA LEU A 465 -7.12 42.95 15.61
C LEU A 465 -6.64 42.97 17.07
N TYR A 466 -6.41 41.80 17.67
CA TYR A 466 -6.09 41.69 19.09
C TYR A 466 -4.61 41.97 19.42
N TYR A 467 -3.68 41.53 18.56
CA TYR A 467 -2.23 41.67 18.77
C TYR A 467 -1.57 42.69 17.83
N ALA A 468 -2.32 43.37 16.97
CA ALA A 468 -1.80 44.33 15.99
C ALA A 468 -0.67 43.73 15.13
N LEU A 469 0.51 44.36 15.11
CA LEU A 469 1.63 43.89 14.27
C LEU A 469 2.16 42.51 14.69
N PHE A 470 2.15 42.18 15.98
CA PHE A 470 2.48 40.81 16.43
C PHE A 470 1.46 39.80 15.93
N GLY A 471 0.19 40.20 15.81
CA GLY A 471 -0.85 39.40 15.18
C GLY A 471 -0.59 39.12 13.70
N ALA A 472 -0.05 40.09 12.97
CA ALA A 472 0.36 39.89 11.58
C ALA A 472 1.52 38.88 11.47
N PHE A 473 2.52 38.94 12.36
CA PHE A 473 3.60 37.96 12.38
C PHE A 473 3.10 36.54 12.70
N SER A 474 2.23 36.41 13.71
CA SER A 474 1.57 35.15 14.05
C SER A 474 0.73 34.61 12.87
N SER A 475 0.06 35.49 12.12
CA SER A 475 -0.74 35.11 10.95
C SER A 475 0.12 34.61 9.80
N ILE A 476 1.26 35.25 9.52
CA ILE A 476 2.21 34.79 8.50
C ILE A 476 2.84 33.45 8.92
N ALA A 477 3.18 33.28 10.21
CA ALA A 477 3.66 32.01 10.73
C ALA A 477 2.59 30.91 10.58
N LEU A 478 1.32 31.21 10.87
CA LEU A 478 0.23 30.25 10.67
C LEU A 478 0.08 29.85 9.18
N ALA A 479 0.22 30.80 8.26
CA ALA A 479 0.20 30.53 6.81
C ALA A 479 1.34 29.60 6.38
N VAL A 480 2.56 29.88 6.88
CA VAL A 480 3.73 29.01 6.63
C VAL A 480 3.53 27.62 7.24
N ASN A 481 2.91 27.51 8.41
CA ASN A 481 2.60 26.22 9.01
C ASN A 481 1.68 25.40 8.11
N LEU A 482 0.58 25.98 7.62
CA LEU A 482 -0.36 25.30 6.74
C LEU A 482 0.30 24.88 5.41
N MET A 483 1.12 25.76 4.82
CA MET A 483 1.90 25.46 3.61
C MET A 483 2.86 24.28 3.85
N LEU A 484 3.60 24.27 4.95
CA LEU A 484 4.53 23.19 5.27
C LEU A 484 3.80 21.87 5.55
N LEU A 485 2.64 21.92 6.21
CA LEU A 485 1.80 20.74 6.42
C LEU A 485 1.41 20.13 5.07
N VAL A 486 0.88 20.94 4.14
CA VAL A 486 0.50 20.51 2.78
C VAL A 486 1.70 19.96 2.00
N ALA A 487 2.85 20.63 2.10
CA ALA A 487 4.07 20.22 1.43
C ALA A 487 4.59 18.86 1.93
N ILE A 488 4.58 18.62 3.24
CA ILE A 488 5.04 17.35 3.83
C ILE A 488 4.07 16.22 3.50
N LEU A 489 2.75 16.46 3.55
CA LEU A 489 1.76 15.46 3.12
C LEU A 489 1.96 15.05 1.66
N SER A 490 2.26 16.04 0.79
CA SER A 490 2.57 15.80 -0.61
C SER A 490 3.89 15.06 -0.77
N MET A 491 4.94 15.43 -0.03
CA MET A 491 6.25 14.76 -0.10
C MET A 491 6.19 13.29 0.35
N LEU A 492 5.43 13.01 1.42
CA LEU A 492 5.24 11.67 1.96
C LEU A 492 4.20 10.85 1.17
N GLN A 493 3.53 11.45 0.18
CA GLN A 493 2.43 10.83 -0.56
C GLN A 493 1.37 10.24 0.39
N ALA A 494 1.09 10.98 1.47
CA ALA A 494 0.13 10.55 2.49
C ALA A 494 -1.30 10.80 1.99
N THR A 495 -2.17 9.81 2.16
CA THR A 495 -3.59 9.91 1.78
C THR A 495 -4.37 10.81 2.73
N LEU A 496 -4.90 11.92 2.22
CA LEU A 496 -5.79 12.83 2.92
C LEU A 496 -7.22 12.27 2.94
N THR A 497 -7.79 12.11 4.13
CA THR A 497 -9.19 11.66 4.32
C THR A 497 -10.05 12.81 4.87
N LEU A 498 -11.37 12.61 4.95
CA LEU A 498 -12.25 13.61 5.56
C LEU A 498 -11.88 13.89 7.04
N PRO A 499 -11.60 12.89 7.90
CA PRO A 499 -10.98 13.13 9.21
C PRO A 499 -9.62 13.84 9.11
N GLY A 500 -8.80 13.54 8.09
CA GLY A 500 -7.56 14.28 7.84
C GLY A 500 -7.79 15.78 7.65
N ILE A 501 -8.83 16.20 6.92
CA ILE A 501 -9.21 17.63 6.80
C ILE A 501 -9.61 18.21 8.17
N ALA A 502 -10.36 17.45 8.99
CA ALA A 502 -10.68 17.88 10.35
C ALA A 502 -9.41 18.04 11.22
N ALA A 503 -8.43 17.14 11.06
CA ALA A 503 -7.13 17.26 11.71
C ALA A 503 -6.36 18.51 11.26
N MET A 504 -6.48 18.93 9.99
CA MET A 504 -5.90 20.20 9.53
C MET A 504 -6.54 21.39 10.25
N ALA A 505 -7.87 21.41 10.37
CA ALA A 505 -8.57 22.46 11.11
C ALA A 505 -8.14 22.49 12.60
N LEU A 506 -8.01 21.32 13.23
CA LEU A 506 -7.47 21.18 14.59
C LEU A 506 -6.02 21.69 14.67
N ALA A 507 -5.18 21.33 13.71
CA ALA A 507 -3.78 21.74 13.66
C ALA A 507 -3.64 23.26 13.55
N ILE A 508 -4.55 23.95 12.84
CA ILE A 508 -4.59 25.42 12.81
C ILE A 508 -4.86 25.99 14.21
N GLY A 509 -5.82 25.41 14.94
CA GLY A 509 -6.14 25.79 16.32
C GLY A 509 -4.97 25.60 17.29
N VAL A 510 -4.31 24.45 17.24
CA VAL A 510 -3.14 24.15 18.08
C VAL A 510 -1.94 25.02 17.70
N ALA A 511 -1.73 25.25 16.40
CA ALA A 511 -0.62 26.08 15.91
C ALA A 511 -0.76 27.54 16.33
N ILE A 512 -2.00 28.06 16.38
CA ILE A 512 -2.20 29.44 16.81
C ILE A 512 -2.00 29.60 18.32
N ASP A 513 -2.33 28.58 19.13
CA ASP A 513 -2.11 28.62 20.59
C ASP A 513 -0.63 28.85 20.94
N SER A 514 0.29 28.19 20.22
CA SER A 514 1.72 28.43 20.37
C SER A 514 2.11 29.90 20.10
N ASN A 515 1.47 30.54 19.13
CA ASN A 515 1.68 31.96 18.85
C ASN A 515 1.07 32.88 19.92
N VAL A 516 -0.11 32.54 20.45
CA VAL A 516 -0.74 33.25 21.58
C VAL A 516 0.17 33.26 22.79
N LEU A 517 0.71 32.09 23.16
CA LEU A 517 1.54 31.92 24.34
C LEU A 517 2.82 32.77 24.25
N ILE A 518 3.44 32.85 23.07
CA ILE A 518 4.57 33.74 22.81
C ILE A 518 4.16 35.21 22.97
N ASN A 519 3.05 35.62 22.35
CA ASN A 519 2.59 37.01 22.39
C ASN A 519 2.26 37.47 23.82
N GLU A 520 1.57 36.64 24.60
CA GLU A 520 1.26 36.93 25.99
C GLU A 520 2.51 36.93 26.87
N ARG A 521 3.46 36.00 26.67
CA ARG A 521 4.71 36.03 27.42
C ARG A 521 5.52 37.29 27.15
N VAL A 522 5.54 37.79 25.90
CA VAL A 522 6.15 39.07 25.56
C VAL A 522 5.42 40.23 26.23
N ARG A 523 4.07 40.23 26.27
CA ARG A 523 3.28 41.24 26.99
C ARG A 523 3.60 41.23 28.48
N GLU A 524 3.71 40.07 29.10
CA GLU A 524 4.04 39.92 30.52
C GLU A 524 5.41 40.52 30.85
N GLU A 525 6.44 40.24 30.05
CA GLU A 525 7.76 40.85 30.23
C GLU A 525 7.74 42.38 30.06
N LEU A 526 6.94 42.90 29.12
CA LEU A 526 6.74 44.35 28.96
C LEU A 526 5.99 44.99 30.15
N ARG A 527 5.07 44.24 30.78
CA ARG A 527 4.38 44.66 32.01
C ARG A 527 5.36 44.73 33.18
N ASN A 528 6.27 43.76 33.27
CA ASN A 528 7.32 43.67 34.28
C ASN A 528 8.46 44.70 34.08
N GLY A 529 8.35 45.59 33.08
CA GLY A 529 9.29 46.69 32.86
C GLY A 529 10.50 46.34 31.99
N ALA A 530 10.55 45.15 31.39
CA ALA A 530 11.62 44.79 30.48
C ALA A 530 11.61 45.69 29.24
N SER A 531 12.80 46.03 28.72
CA SER A 531 12.91 46.77 27.46
C SER A 531 12.26 45.98 26.31
N PRO A 532 11.69 46.64 25.28
CA PRO A 532 11.13 45.99 24.09
C PRO A 532 11.94 44.83 23.49
N GLN A 533 13.27 44.99 23.42
CA GLN A 533 14.15 43.96 22.87
C GLN A 533 14.39 42.80 23.85
N ALA A 534 14.51 43.10 25.14
CA ALA A 534 14.66 42.09 26.18
C ALA A 534 13.38 41.27 26.36
N ALA A 535 12.21 41.92 26.31
CA ALA A 535 10.91 41.27 26.41
C ALA A 535 10.67 40.28 25.26
N ILE A 536 11.06 40.63 24.03
CA ILE A 536 10.98 39.70 22.89
C ILE A 536 11.88 38.49 23.13
N HIS A 537 13.14 38.70 23.52
CA HIS A 537 14.07 37.59 23.74
C HIS A 537 13.60 36.65 24.87
N ALA A 538 13.26 37.23 26.03
CA ALA A 538 12.77 36.49 27.19
C ALA A 538 11.43 35.79 26.92
N GLY A 539 10.54 36.43 26.15
CA GLY A 539 9.27 35.86 25.74
C GLY A 539 9.42 34.57 24.96
N TYR A 540 10.24 34.58 23.89
CA TYR A 540 10.50 33.39 23.09
C TYR A 540 11.25 32.29 23.84
N ASP A 541 12.25 32.66 24.66
CA ASP A 541 13.04 31.66 25.40
C ASP A 541 12.22 30.95 26.47
N ARG A 542 11.34 31.68 27.19
CA ARG A 542 10.48 31.09 28.23
C ARG A 542 9.28 30.36 27.66
N ALA A 543 8.69 30.86 26.57
CA ALA A 543 7.55 30.20 25.92
C ALA A 543 7.93 28.84 25.31
N TRP A 544 9.19 28.65 24.90
CA TRP A 544 9.65 27.40 24.27
C TRP A 544 9.37 26.15 25.11
N GLY A 545 9.66 26.19 26.41
CA GLY A 545 9.46 25.04 27.30
C GLY A 545 7.99 24.61 27.38
N THR A 546 7.09 25.58 27.54
CA THR A 546 5.65 25.32 27.62
C THR A 546 5.07 24.85 26.28
N ILE A 547 5.53 25.43 25.16
CA ILE A 547 5.12 25.02 23.82
C ILE A 547 5.58 23.59 23.52
N LEU A 548 6.81 23.25 23.89
CA LEU A 548 7.34 21.91 23.71
C LEU A 548 6.54 20.89 24.53
N ASP A 549 6.26 21.18 25.79
CA ASP A 549 5.51 20.28 26.68
C ASP A 549 4.08 20.00 26.18
N ALA A 550 3.34 21.05 25.81
CA ALA A 550 1.99 20.93 25.26
C ALA A 550 1.95 20.15 23.92
N ASN A 551 2.89 20.43 23.02
CA ASN A 551 2.98 19.74 21.73
C ASN A 551 3.46 18.29 21.87
N VAL A 552 4.40 18.00 22.77
CA VAL A 552 4.84 16.61 23.02
C VAL A 552 3.68 15.78 23.59
N THR A 553 2.89 16.34 24.50
CA THR A 553 1.72 15.65 25.07
C THR A 553 0.70 15.28 23.99
N THR A 554 0.38 16.22 23.09
CA THR A 554 -0.53 15.96 21.97
C THR A 554 0.08 15.02 20.92
N LEU A 555 1.39 15.11 20.69
CA LEU A 555 2.12 14.22 19.79
C LEU A 555 2.10 12.77 20.27
N ILE A 556 2.20 12.51 21.59
CA ILE A 556 2.10 11.15 22.14
C ILE A 556 0.75 10.52 21.79
N ALA A 557 -0.35 11.29 21.94
CA ALA A 557 -1.68 10.82 21.55
C ALA A 557 -1.76 10.57 20.03
N GLY A 558 -1.19 11.47 19.21
CA GLY A 558 -1.10 11.29 17.76
C GLY A 558 -0.33 10.04 17.35
N VAL A 559 0.80 9.75 17.98
CA VAL A 559 1.62 8.54 17.73
C VAL A 559 0.87 7.28 18.15
N ALA A 560 0.14 7.30 19.26
CA ALA A 560 -0.71 6.18 19.65
C ALA A 560 -1.82 5.91 18.62
N LEU A 561 -2.48 6.95 18.11
CA LEU A 561 -3.45 6.82 17.02
C LEU A 561 -2.81 6.33 15.71
N LEU A 562 -1.56 6.69 15.44
CA LEU A 562 -0.83 6.19 14.26
C LEU A 562 -0.48 4.70 14.37
N ALA A 563 -0.13 4.25 15.58
CA ALA A 563 0.25 2.85 15.85
C ALA A 563 -0.94 1.90 15.91
N PHE A 564 -2.06 2.34 16.50
CA PHE A 564 -3.23 1.49 16.76
C PHE A 564 -4.46 1.83 15.92
N GLY A 565 -4.49 3.00 15.29
CA GLY A 565 -5.59 3.42 14.43
C GLY A 565 -5.56 2.73 13.05
N SER A 566 -6.74 2.49 12.50
CA SER A 566 -6.92 1.94 11.15
C SER A 566 -7.68 2.91 10.25
N GLY A 567 -7.48 2.76 8.92
CA GLY A 567 -8.21 3.51 7.91
C GLY A 567 -8.22 5.03 8.14
N PRO A 568 -9.40 5.69 8.24
CA PRO A 568 -9.50 7.15 8.39
C PRO A 568 -8.87 7.73 9.66
N ILE A 569 -8.85 6.98 10.78
CA ILE A 569 -8.26 7.44 12.05
C ILE A 569 -6.74 7.56 11.92
N ARG A 570 -6.13 6.63 11.19
CA ARG A 570 -4.68 6.69 10.90
C ARG A 570 -4.35 7.90 10.03
N GLY A 571 -5.19 8.21 9.04
CA GLY A 571 -5.07 9.42 8.22
C GLY A 571 -5.16 10.71 9.04
N PHE A 572 -6.12 10.79 9.98
CA PHE A 572 -6.20 11.88 10.96
C PHE A 572 -4.90 12.01 11.77
N ALA A 573 -4.36 10.90 12.27
CA ALA A 573 -3.16 10.87 13.10
C ALA A 573 -1.92 11.40 12.34
N VAL A 574 -1.73 11.01 11.07
CA VAL A 574 -0.63 11.49 10.23
C VAL A 574 -0.66 13.01 10.11
N VAL A 575 -1.82 13.57 9.75
CA VAL A 575 -1.99 15.02 9.61
C VAL A 575 -1.76 15.73 10.95
N HIS A 576 -2.27 15.18 12.06
CA HIS A 576 -2.10 15.75 13.39
C HIS A 576 -0.63 15.81 13.83
N CYS A 577 0.10 14.69 13.69
CA CYS A 577 1.52 14.61 14.04
C CYS A 577 2.37 15.57 13.20
N ILE A 578 2.14 15.60 11.88
CA ILE A 578 2.86 16.52 10.97
C ILE A 578 2.54 17.96 11.35
N GLY A 579 1.26 18.27 11.58
CA GLY A 579 0.81 19.62 11.95
C GLY A 579 1.42 20.14 13.26
N ILE A 580 1.63 19.27 14.24
CA ILE A 580 2.34 19.62 15.48
C ILE A 580 3.82 19.95 15.19
N VAL A 581 4.50 19.11 14.41
CA VAL A 581 5.92 19.32 14.09
C VAL A 581 6.12 20.60 13.27
N THR A 582 5.28 20.85 12.27
CA THR A 582 5.36 22.07 11.46
C THR A 582 4.97 23.30 12.25
N SER A 583 4.04 23.20 13.21
CA SER A 583 3.62 24.33 14.03
C SER A 583 4.73 24.78 14.97
N MET A 584 5.46 23.84 15.59
CA MET A 584 6.62 24.15 16.42
C MET A 584 7.71 24.89 15.64
N PHE A 585 8.02 24.43 14.42
CA PHE A 585 8.96 25.11 13.54
C PHE A 585 8.47 26.53 13.19
N SER A 586 7.20 26.66 12.81
CA SER A 586 6.68 27.95 12.37
C SER A 586 6.54 28.98 13.52
N ALA A 587 5.97 28.57 14.65
CA ALA A 587 5.72 29.45 15.79
C ALA A 587 7.02 29.87 16.48
N VAL A 588 8.03 29.00 16.57
CA VAL A 588 9.23 29.28 17.37
C VAL A 588 10.41 29.70 16.49
N PHE A 589 10.68 29.01 15.39
CA PHE A 589 11.84 29.28 14.55
C PHE A 589 11.56 30.37 13.52
N PHE A 590 10.44 30.25 12.78
CA PHE A 590 10.10 31.21 11.74
C PHE A 590 9.60 32.54 12.32
N SER A 591 8.64 32.51 13.24
CA SER A 591 8.08 33.72 13.86
C SER A 591 9.15 34.56 14.57
N ARG A 592 10.07 33.92 15.34
CA ARG A 592 11.22 34.61 15.96
C ARG A 592 12.12 35.26 14.91
N GLY A 593 12.38 34.57 13.81
CA GLY A 593 13.17 35.10 12.69
C GLY A 593 12.52 36.33 12.05
N LEU A 594 11.19 36.31 11.87
CA LEU A 594 10.42 37.40 11.29
C LEU A 594 10.34 38.62 12.22
N VAL A 595 10.02 38.41 13.50
CA VAL A 595 10.02 39.46 14.52
C VAL A 595 11.39 40.11 14.63
N ASN A 596 12.46 39.31 14.61
CA ASN A 596 13.82 39.83 14.69
C ASN A 596 14.27 40.55 13.41
N LEU A 597 13.80 40.13 12.24
CA LEU A 597 14.05 40.84 10.99
C LEU A 597 13.47 42.26 11.02
N TRP A 598 12.26 42.41 11.57
CA TRP A 598 11.56 43.68 11.65
C TRP A 598 12.07 44.58 12.79
N TYR A 599 12.18 44.05 14.00
CA TYR A 599 12.52 44.82 15.20
C TYR A 599 14.02 44.79 15.55
N GLY A 600 14.76 43.74 15.19
CA GLY A 600 16.18 43.57 15.56
C GLY A 600 17.14 44.61 14.98
N ARG A 601 16.74 45.30 13.89
CA ARG A 601 17.53 46.38 13.28
C ARG A 601 17.39 47.74 13.98
N LYS A 602 16.41 47.92 14.88
CA LYS A 602 16.16 49.20 15.56
C LYS A 602 16.83 49.25 16.94
N LYS A 603 17.96 49.96 17.04
CA LYS A 603 18.77 50.11 18.28
C LYS A 603 18.05 50.80 19.46
N LYS A 604 17.04 51.63 19.21
CA LYS A 604 16.30 52.39 20.24
C LYS A 604 14.78 52.21 20.12
N LEU A 605 14.30 50.97 20.24
CA LEU A 605 12.87 50.68 20.25
C LEU A 605 12.23 51.19 21.53
N LYS A 606 11.34 52.18 21.40
CA LYS A 606 10.58 52.77 22.53
C LYS A 606 9.28 52.00 22.82
N SER A 607 8.67 51.40 21.82
CA SER A 607 7.40 50.66 21.95
C SER A 607 7.32 49.50 20.96
N VAL A 608 6.50 48.51 21.31
CA VAL A 608 6.19 47.35 20.46
C VAL A 608 4.68 47.35 20.21
N SER A 609 4.27 47.18 18.95
CA SER A 609 2.85 47.05 18.59
C SER A 609 2.38 45.62 18.88
N ILE A 610 1.96 45.37 20.12
CA ILE A 610 1.47 44.08 20.61
C ILE A 610 0.08 44.18 21.27
N GLY A 611 -0.68 45.23 20.99
CA GLY A 611 -1.99 45.49 21.63
C GLY A 611 -1.88 46.10 23.03
N THR A 612 -2.93 46.01 23.85
CA THR A 612 -3.03 46.67 25.17
C THR A 612 -2.17 45.99 26.23
N VAL A 613 -1.11 46.66 26.66
CA VAL A 613 -0.28 46.24 27.79
C VAL A 613 -0.87 46.82 29.07
N TRP A 614 -1.79 46.09 29.71
CA TRP A 614 -2.37 46.51 30.99
C TRP A 614 -1.30 46.54 32.10
N ARG A 615 -1.18 47.66 32.80
CA ARG A 615 -0.37 47.77 34.03
C ARG A 615 -1.32 48.01 35.19
N PRO A 616 -1.30 47.19 36.26
CA PRO A 616 -2.06 47.51 37.46
C PRO A 616 -1.56 48.86 37.98
N LYS A 617 -2.49 49.77 38.32
CA LYS A 617 -2.13 50.95 39.11
C LYS A 617 -1.64 50.43 40.46
N THR A 618 -0.35 50.55 40.73
CA THR A 618 0.19 50.33 42.08
C THR A 618 -0.47 51.33 43.02
N ASP A 619 -1.17 50.83 44.03
CA ASP A 619 -1.75 51.63 45.10
C ASP A 619 -0.67 52.50 45.75
N ALA A 620 -0.80 53.81 45.57
CA ALA A 620 -0.03 54.84 46.27
C ALA A 620 -0.46 54.95 47.75
N ALA A 621 -0.74 53.83 48.42
CA ALA A 621 -1.18 53.76 49.82
C ALA A 621 -0.14 53.09 50.75
N GLY A 622 0.91 52.48 50.21
CA GLY A 622 1.94 51.79 51.00
C GLY A 622 3.09 52.67 51.52
N THR A 623 3.27 53.88 51.00
CA THR A 623 4.41 54.75 51.33
C THR A 623 4.12 55.80 52.41
N ALA A 624 2.89 55.90 52.93
CA ALA A 624 2.54 56.84 54.01
C ALA A 624 2.67 56.26 55.43
N LEU A 625 2.93 54.94 55.58
CA LEU A 625 3.02 54.26 56.89
C LEU A 625 4.46 54.00 57.36
N ALA A 626 5.47 54.41 56.60
CA ALA A 626 6.89 54.27 56.95
C ALA A 626 7.55 55.56 57.47
N GLU A 627 6.85 56.70 57.47
CA GLU A 627 7.32 57.97 58.08
C GLU A 627 6.67 58.28 59.44
N ALA A 628 5.92 57.33 60.01
CA ALA A 628 5.36 57.43 61.36
C ALA A 628 5.66 56.17 62.17
N LYS A 629 6.94 55.87 62.39
CA LYS A 629 7.43 55.11 63.56
C LYS A 629 8.92 55.35 63.80
#